data_AF-A0A950C5N5-F1
#
_entry.id   AF-A0A950C5N5-F1
#
_cell.length_a   1.000
_cell.length_b   1.000
_cell.length_c   1.000
_cell.angle_alpha   90.00
_cell.angle_beta   90.00
_cell.angle_gamma   90.00
#
_symmetry.space_group_name_H-M   'P 1'
#
loop_
_entity.id
_entity.type
_entity.pdbx_description
1 polymer ?
#
loop_
_entity_poly.entity_id
_entity_poly.type
_entity_poly.pdbx_seq_one_letter_code
_entity_poly.pdbx_strand_id
1 'polypeptide(L)'
;MKRHVRVLVIGGGVVGCSVLYHLTRLGWRDVALCERKELTAGSSWHAAGAFHALNSDAAMSRLQGYTVALYRELEKISGQDIGLHYAGGLNVAATRERWDLLRADVARHKTLGLETRLVSASEIRELCPIMDTRDVLGAIYDPMEGHLDPAGATHAFAKAARANGAEIYRHTRVLALTPTGRGSWEATTDQGAIEAEHIVNAAGLWAREVGRMVGVALPLVPMEHHYLITEDLPALAGATRELPIVVDLDGEMYMRQERRGVLLGVYETPATPWAVDGTSWDYGDSELLPPDLERLAPALEKGFTRFPTLHSAGIRRIVNGPFTFTPDGNPLVGPVPGVPHYWAACGVMAGFCQGGGVGLALASWIVNGEPEGDAFALDVARFGEFATPAYVLEKASEFYSRRFRIAYPNEYWPAGRPCKTSALHARLRARNAVHGVSYGLEYPLYFAPQGTAPEEHPTLRRSNAFGPVGAECRAARSVGGVLDASSFSKYEFAGPAARSSLDRLLAGRLPTPGRIRLTPMLAPSGRLMGDLTTICLAEDR
;
A
#
# COMPACT_ATOMS: atom_id res chain seq x y z
N MET A 1 -29.23 -1.24 16.89
CA MET A 1 -28.31 -0.30 16.23
C MET A 1 -28.35 1.03 16.95
N LYS A 2 -27.22 1.52 17.46
CA LYS A 2 -27.09 2.90 17.95
C LYS A 2 -27.46 3.88 16.84
N ARG A 3 -28.13 4.98 17.21
CA ARG A 3 -28.44 6.09 16.30
C ARG A 3 -27.34 7.13 16.22
N HIS A 4 -26.44 7.17 17.20
CA HIS A 4 -25.31 8.09 17.26
C HIS A 4 -24.05 7.33 17.68
N VAL A 5 -22.96 7.55 16.95
CA VAL A 5 -21.62 7.02 17.25
C VAL A 5 -20.59 8.13 17.03
N ARG A 6 -19.42 8.04 17.65
CA ARG A 6 -18.30 8.92 17.32
C ARG A 6 -17.66 8.54 16.00
N VAL A 7 -17.46 7.25 15.74
CA VAL A 7 -16.87 6.75 14.48
C VAL A 7 -17.72 5.66 13.88
N LEU A 8 -18.04 5.79 12.59
CA LEU A 8 -18.62 4.73 11.79
C LEU A 8 -17.61 4.23 10.76
N VAL A 9 -17.22 2.95 10.87
CA VAL A 9 -16.37 2.25 9.90
C VAL A 9 -17.25 1.53 8.88
N ILE A 10 -17.00 1.74 7.59
CA ILE A 10 -17.75 1.13 6.49
C ILE A 10 -16.88 0.02 5.87
N GLY A 11 -17.29 -1.24 6.06
CA GLY A 11 -16.62 -2.43 5.54
C GLY A 11 -16.06 -3.35 6.64
N GLY A 12 -16.51 -4.60 6.65
CA GLY A 12 -16.18 -5.67 7.60
C GLY A 12 -15.07 -6.62 7.15
N GLY A 13 -14.17 -6.15 6.29
CA GLY A 13 -12.92 -6.85 5.97
C GLY A 13 -11.85 -6.67 7.06
N VAL A 14 -10.69 -7.31 6.87
CA VAL A 14 -9.58 -7.26 7.85
C VAL A 14 -9.17 -5.83 8.22
N VAL A 15 -9.16 -4.91 7.26
CA VAL A 15 -8.78 -3.50 7.48
C VAL A 15 -9.80 -2.77 8.33
N GLY A 16 -11.10 -2.88 8.03
CA GLY A 16 -12.15 -2.22 8.81
C GLY A 16 -12.25 -2.77 10.23
N CYS A 17 -12.16 -4.09 10.39
CA CYS A 17 -12.09 -4.73 11.72
C CYS A 17 -10.83 -4.30 12.49
N SER A 18 -9.69 -4.15 11.80
CA SER A 18 -8.45 -3.64 12.40
C SER A 18 -8.59 -2.19 12.87
N VAL A 19 -9.14 -1.28 12.04
CA VAL A 19 -9.42 0.11 12.45
C VAL A 19 -10.32 0.14 13.68
N LEU A 20 -11.42 -0.63 13.65
CA LEU A 20 -12.36 -0.72 14.77
C LEU A 20 -11.67 -1.20 16.06
N TYR A 21 -10.84 -2.26 15.97
CA TYR A 21 -10.06 -2.76 17.09
C TYR A 21 -9.13 -1.70 17.66
N HIS A 22 -8.35 -1.02 16.82
CA HIS A 22 -7.38 -0.03 17.29
C HIS A 22 -8.05 1.22 17.90
N LEU A 23 -9.18 1.69 17.35
CA LEU A 23 -9.98 2.76 17.96
C LEU A 23 -10.41 2.38 19.38
N THR A 24 -10.92 1.15 19.56
CA THR A 24 -11.29 0.68 20.90
C THR A 24 -10.11 0.44 21.83
N ARG A 25 -8.97 0.00 21.30
CA ARG A 25 -7.71 -0.17 22.05
C ARG A 25 -7.20 1.17 22.58
N LEU A 26 -7.40 2.25 21.81
CA LEU A 26 -7.12 3.64 22.22
C LEU A 26 -8.20 4.25 23.14
N GLY A 27 -9.19 3.45 23.55
CA GLY A 27 -10.19 3.83 24.55
C GLY A 27 -11.48 4.44 23.99
N TRP A 28 -11.64 4.55 22.67
CA TRP A 28 -12.88 5.03 22.06
C TRP A 28 -13.91 3.91 21.99
N ARG A 29 -15.04 4.07 22.69
CA ARG A 29 -16.09 3.03 22.81
C ARG A 29 -17.34 3.29 21.98
N ASP A 30 -17.59 4.55 21.63
CA ASP A 30 -18.71 4.92 20.73
C ASP A 30 -18.29 4.76 19.28
N VAL A 31 -17.94 3.54 18.90
CA VAL A 31 -17.50 3.20 17.54
C VAL A 31 -18.31 2.03 17.02
N ALA A 32 -18.70 2.09 15.75
CA ALA A 32 -19.44 1.03 15.10
C ALA A 32 -18.88 0.70 13.73
N LEU A 33 -19.18 -0.51 13.25
CA LEU A 33 -18.88 -0.96 11.91
C LEU A 33 -20.16 -1.40 11.20
N CYS A 34 -20.37 -0.93 9.97
CA CYS A 34 -21.40 -1.43 9.06
C CYS A 34 -20.77 -2.31 7.97
N GLU A 35 -21.25 -3.55 7.87
CA GLU A 35 -20.90 -4.50 6.82
C GLU A 35 -22.16 -4.84 6.03
N ARG A 36 -22.09 -4.70 4.70
CA ARG A 36 -23.23 -4.90 3.80
C ARG A 36 -23.76 -6.34 3.80
N LYS A 37 -22.90 -7.32 4.08
CA LYS A 37 -23.20 -8.76 4.08
C LYS A 37 -22.64 -9.38 5.35
N GLU A 38 -21.72 -10.33 5.22
CA GLU A 38 -20.97 -10.95 6.30
C GLU A 38 -19.58 -10.33 6.45
N LEU A 39 -19.00 -10.46 7.65
CA LEU A 39 -17.58 -10.13 7.81
C LEU A 39 -16.76 -10.96 6.82
N THR A 40 -15.68 -10.38 6.30
CA THR A 40 -14.78 -10.98 5.28
C THR A 40 -15.34 -11.08 3.86
N ALA A 41 -16.62 -10.77 3.60
CA ALA A 41 -17.32 -11.00 2.33
C ALA A 41 -16.82 -10.17 1.11
N GLY A 42 -15.74 -9.41 1.27
CA GLY A 42 -14.96 -8.82 0.18
C GLY A 42 -13.77 -9.72 -0.19
N SER A 43 -12.57 -9.14 -0.31
CA SER A 43 -11.38 -9.92 -0.69
C SER A 43 -10.73 -10.72 0.45
N SER A 44 -11.10 -10.45 1.70
CA SER A 44 -10.39 -11.02 2.86
C SER A 44 -10.52 -12.54 2.96
N TRP A 45 -11.70 -13.11 2.67
CA TRP A 45 -11.93 -14.56 2.86
C TRP A 45 -11.13 -15.45 1.90
N HIS A 46 -10.81 -14.95 0.70
CA HIS A 46 -10.08 -15.70 -0.33
C HIS A 46 -8.60 -15.31 -0.42
N ALA A 47 -8.08 -14.58 0.57
CA ALA A 47 -6.66 -14.27 0.59
C ALA A 47 -5.83 -15.54 0.78
N ALA A 48 -4.61 -15.55 0.24
CA ALA A 48 -3.68 -16.65 0.47
C ALA A 48 -3.25 -16.78 1.94
N GLY A 49 -3.42 -15.74 2.76
CA GLY A 49 -3.15 -15.76 4.21
C GLY A 49 -1.68 -15.62 4.61
N ALA A 50 -0.76 -15.55 3.63
CA ALA A 50 0.65 -15.28 3.87
C ALA A 50 0.88 -13.85 4.39
N PHE A 51 1.79 -13.69 5.34
CA PHE A 51 2.22 -12.40 5.88
C PHE A 51 3.75 -12.27 5.90
N HIS A 52 4.22 -11.05 5.66
CA HIS A 52 5.63 -10.69 5.74
C HIS A 52 5.85 -9.24 6.19
N ALA A 53 7.01 -8.97 6.77
CA ALA A 53 7.41 -7.63 7.20
C ALA A 53 8.11 -6.81 6.08
N LEU A 54 8.42 -7.45 4.94
CA LEU A 54 9.24 -6.83 3.90
C LEU A 54 8.47 -5.83 3.03
N ASN A 55 9.05 -4.65 2.83
CA ASN A 55 8.56 -3.62 1.91
C ASN A 55 9.73 -2.75 1.39
N SER A 56 9.57 -2.13 0.22
CA SER A 56 10.53 -1.16 -0.30
C SER A 56 10.50 0.16 0.49
N ASP A 57 9.40 0.50 1.15
CA ASP A 57 9.28 1.63 2.07
C ASP A 57 9.55 1.21 3.52
N ALA A 58 10.36 2.00 4.24
CA ALA A 58 10.78 1.68 5.61
C ALA A 58 9.66 1.88 6.64
N ALA A 59 8.80 2.89 6.46
CA ALA A 59 7.65 3.12 7.33
C ALA A 59 6.63 1.99 7.16
N MET A 60 6.38 1.56 5.91
CA MET A 60 5.56 0.39 5.62
C MET A 60 6.12 -0.89 6.24
N SER A 61 7.43 -1.14 6.09
CA SER A 61 8.07 -2.32 6.69
C SER A 61 7.88 -2.38 8.21
N ARG A 62 7.97 -1.23 8.89
CA ARG A 62 7.73 -1.13 10.34
C ARG A 62 6.29 -1.49 10.71
N LEU A 63 5.31 -0.97 9.98
CA LEU A 63 3.89 -1.26 10.21
C LEU A 63 3.53 -2.71 9.89
N GLN A 64 4.18 -3.30 8.90
CA GLN A 64 4.04 -4.73 8.61
C GLN A 64 4.66 -5.58 9.74
N GLY A 65 5.85 -5.23 10.23
CA GLY A 65 6.44 -5.87 11.41
C GLY A 65 5.54 -5.80 12.64
N TYR A 66 4.89 -4.66 12.90
CA TYR A 66 3.86 -4.53 13.93
C TYR A 66 2.69 -5.49 13.70
N THR A 67 2.17 -5.56 12.48
CA THR A 67 1.04 -6.45 12.13
C THR A 67 1.37 -7.91 12.40
N VAL A 68 2.57 -8.36 11.98
CA VAL A 68 3.04 -9.73 12.19
C VAL A 68 3.17 -10.07 13.68
N ALA A 69 3.69 -9.14 14.49
CA ALA A 69 3.81 -9.32 15.93
C ALA A 69 2.44 -9.32 16.63
N LEU A 70 1.49 -8.53 16.13
CA LEU A 70 0.15 -8.39 16.70
C LEU A 70 -0.66 -9.68 16.65
N TYR A 71 -0.46 -10.56 15.66
CA TYR A 71 -1.30 -11.75 15.50
C TYR A 71 -1.32 -12.69 16.72
N ARG A 72 -0.17 -12.92 17.37
CA ARG A 72 -0.12 -13.71 18.62
C ARG A 72 -0.90 -13.05 19.76
N GLU A 73 -0.76 -11.72 19.90
CA GLU A 73 -1.50 -10.95 20.89
C GLU A 73 -3.01 -11.01 20.60
N LEU A 74 -3.38 -10.87 19.34
CA LEU A 74 -4.76 -10.83 18.87
C LEU A 74 -5.48 -12.16 19.09
N GLU A 75 -4.86 -13.30 18.75
CA GLU A 75 -5.38 -14.63 19.03
C GLU A 75 -5.65 -14.81 20.53
N LYS A 76 -4.70 -14.40 21.39
CA LYS A 76 -4.85 -14.47 22.85
C LYS A 76 -5.99 -13.59 23.38
N ILE A 77 -6.07 -12.33 22.95
CA ILE A 77 -7.07 -11.37 23.47
C ILE A 77 -8.48 -11.74 22.98
N SER A 78 -8.60 -12.17 21.73
CA SER A 78 -9.88 -12.55 21.15
C SER A 78 -10.32 -13.94 21.61
N GLY A 79 -9.39 -14.84 21.94
CA GLY A 79 -9.67 -16.26 22.13
C GLY A 79 -10.27 -16.90 20.87
N GLN A 80 -9.91 -16.39 19.69
CA GLN A 80 -10.26 -16.93 18.38
C GLN A 80 -9.00 -17.57 17.82
N ASP A 81 -9.04 -18.87 17.53
CA ASP A 81 -7.98 -19.52 16.75
C ASP A 81 -7.92 -18.87 15.37
N ILE A 82 -6.75 -18.37 15.00
CA ILE A 82 -6.51 -17.72 13.72
C ILE A 82 -5.66 -18.60 12.79
N GLY A 83 -5.41 -19.85 13.17
CA GLY A 83 -4.57 -20.79 12.43
C GLY A 83 -3.19 -20.20 12.19
N LEU A 84 -2.51 -19.69 13.22
CA LEU A 84 -1.25 -18.95 13.07
C LEU A 84 -0.05 -19.89 12.88
N HIS A 85 0.63 -19.81 11.74
CA HIS A 85 1.81 -20.62 11.41
C HIS A 85 3.02 -19.74 11.09
N TYR A 86 4.02 -19.70 11.99
CA TYR A 86 5.33 -19.09 11.72
C TYR A 86 6.28 -20.11 11.09
N ALA A 87 6.01 -20.46 9.83
CA ALA A 87 6.84 -21.40 9.07
C ALA A 87 8.18 -20.81 8.61
N GLY A 88 8.36 -19.49 8.77
CA GLY A 88 9.46 -18.73 8.19
C GLY A 88 9.19 -18.37 6.73
N GLY A 89 10.03 -17.50 6.17
CA GLY A 89 9.87 -16.99 4.82
C GLY A 89 11.19 -16.79 4.10
N LEU A 90 11.19 -17.03 2.79
CA LEU A 90 12.34 -16.98 1.90
C LEU A 90 12.04 -16.03 0.75
N ASN A 91 12.77 -14.91 0.68
CA ASN A 91 12.71 -13.98 -0.43
C ASN A 91 13.95 -14.18 -1.31
N VAL A 92 13.74 -14.78 -2.48
CA VAL A 92 14.79 -15.42 -3.28
C VAL A 92 15.38 -14.45 -4.31
N ALA A 93 16.68 -14.58 -4.57
CA ALA A 93 17.37 -13.95 -5.69
C ALA A 93 17.98 -15.00 -6.63
N ALA A 94 17.56 -14.97 -7.89
CA ALA A 94 18.18 -15.72 -8.99
C ALA A 94 19.10 -14.83 -9.84
N THR A 95 19.01 -13.50 -9.71
CA THR A 95 19.88 -12.55 -10.41
C THR A 95 20.87 -11.86 -9.47
N ARG A 96 22.02 -11.44 -10.03
CA ARG A 96 23.06 -10.73 -9.25
C ARG A 96 22.58 -9.40 -8.71
N GLU A 97 21.80 -8.66 -9.49
CA GLU A 97 21.24 -7.36 -9.09
C GLU A 97 20.26 -7.53 -7.94
N ARG A 98 19.36 -8.53 -8.01
CA ARG A 98 18.48 -8.87 -6.89
C ARG A 98 19.25 -9.25 -5.64
N TRP A 99 20.30 -10.05 -5.79
CA TRP A 99 21.12 -10.45 -4.65
C TRP A 99 21.80 -9.26 -3.97
N ASP A 100 22.36 -8.33 -4.74
CA ASP A 100 22.96 -7.10 -4.21
C ASP A 100 21.90 -6.24 -3.48
N LEU A 101 20.67 -6.15 -4.01
CA LEU A 101 19.53 -5.47 -3.37
C LEU A 101 19.15 -6.13 -2.03
N LEU A 102 18.93 -7.44 -2.00
CA LEU A 102 18.54 -8.16 -0.78
C LEU A 102 19.60 -8.05 0.33
N ARG A 103 20.88 -8.00 -0.03
CA ARG A 103 21.96 -7.75 0.93
C ARG A 103 21.87 -6.36 1.56
N ALA A 104 21.49 -5.35 0.77
CA ALA A 104 21.24 -4.00 1.29
C ALA A 104 19.99 -3.97 2.19
N ASP A 105 18.94 -4.71 1.82
CA ASP A 105 17.71 -4.83 2.61
C ASP A 105 17.95 -5.43 3.99
N VAL A 106 18.77 -6.48 4.11
CA VAL A 106 19.14 -7.04 5.43
C VAL A 106 19.83 -6.00 6.32
N ALA A 107 20.65 -5.10 5.76
CA ALA A 107 21.26 -4.03 6.54
C ALA A 107 20.20 -3.02 7.03
N ARG A 108 19.22 -2.69 6.18
CA ARG A 108 18.08 -1.83 6.53
C ARG A 108 17.19 -2.48 7.59
N HIS A 109 16.88 -3.77 7.47
CA HIS A 109 16.07 -4.52 8.44
C HIS A 109 16.62 -4.46 9.86
N LYS A 110 17.95 -4.49 10.03
CA LYS A 110 18.59 -4.32 11.35
C LYS A 110 18.23 -2.97 11.99
N THR A 111 18.15 -1.90 11.21
CA THR A 111 17.75 -0.57 11.71
C THR A 111 16.26 -0.48 12.07
N LEU A 112 15.44 -1.40 11.53
CA LEU A 112 14.02 -1.50 11.81
C LEU A 112 13.70 -2.51 12.93
N GLY A 113 14.70 -3.21 13.47
CA GLY A 113 14.51 -4.25 14.49
C GLY A 113 13.97 -5.57 13.93
N LEU A 114 14.11 -5.83 12.63
CA LEU A 114 13.69 -7.08 12.00
C LEU A 114 14.85 -8.08 11.99
N GLU A 115 14.61 -9.31 12.49
CA GLU A 115 15.61 -10.36 12.67
C GLU A 115 15.85 -11.20 11.40
N THR A 116 16.02 -10.53 10.27
CA THR A 116 16.28 -11.21 8.98
C THR A 116 17.75 -11.58 8.82
N ARG A 117 18.01 -12.67 8.09
CA ARG A 117 19.39 -13.09 7.73
C ARG A 117 19.48 -13.52 6.27
N LEU A 118 20.68 -13.50 5.73
CA LEU A 118 20.95 -14.07 4.41
C LEU A 118 21.12 -15.58 4.52
N VAL A 119 20.61 -16.32 3.53
CA VAL A 119 20.79 -17.77 3.39
C VAL A 119 21.37 -18.13 2.02
N SER A 120 22.20 -19.17 2.02
CA SER A 120 22.77 -19.75 0.79
C SER A 120 21.77 -20.65 0.05
N ALA A 121 22.04 -20.95 -1.22
CA ALA A 121 21.25 -21.91 -1.99
C ALA A 121 21.19 -23.32 -1.35
N SER A 122 22.22 -23.73 -0.63
CA SER A 122 22.22 -25.00 0.12
C SER A 122 21.27 -24.96 1.32
N GLU A 123 21.31 -23.89 2.11
CA GLU A 123 20.35 -23.69 3.20
C GLU A 123 18.91 -23.60 2.68
N ILE A 124 18.69 -22.99 1.51
CA ILE A 124 17.37 -22.95 0.87
C ILE A 124 16.87 -24.37 0.55
N ARG A 125 17.72 -25.26 0.01
CA ARG A 125 17.33 -26.66 -0.23
C ARG A 125 16.99 -27.42 1.04
N GLU A 126 17.68 -27.13 2.13
CA GLU A 126 17.38 -27.75 3.43
C GLU A 126 16.03 -27.27 3.99
N LEU A 127 15.72 -25.97 3.82
CA LEU A 127 14.47 -25.37 4.29
C LEU A 127 13.28 -25.69 3.38
N CYS A 128 13.48 -25.71 2.07
CA CYS A 128 12.45 -25.95 1.06
C CYS A 128 12.96 -26.97 0.01
N PRO A 129 12.90 -28.28 0.31
CA PRO A 129 13.49 -29.33 -0.53
C PRO A 129 12.78 -29.51 -1.88
N ILE A 130 11.58 -28.97 -2.05
CA ILE A 130 10.82 -29.03 -3.31
C ILE A 130 11.23 -27.93 -4.31
N MET A 131 12.04 -26.97 -3.89
CA MET A 131 12.48 -25.84 -4.69
C MET A 131 13.75 -26.18 -5.47
N ASP A 132 13.72 -25.95 -6.79
CA ASP A 132 14.93 -25.91 -7.59
C ASP A 132 15.71 -24.63 -7.29
N THR A 133 17.00 -24.79 -7.07
CA THR A 133 17.92 -23.78 -6.56
C THR A 133 19.20 -23.71 -7.38
N ARG A 134 19.23 -24.35 -8.57
CA ARG A 134 20.42 -24.42 -9.43
C ARG A 134 20.90 -23.05 -9.91
N ASP A 135 19.97 -22.15 -10.20
CA ASP A 135 20.18 -20.76 -10.64
C ASP A 135 20.06 -19.73 -9.50
N VAL A 136 19.75 -20.18 -8.28
CA VAL A 136 19.55 -19.30 -7.11
C VAL A 136 20.88 -18.92 -6.48
N LEU A 137 21.09 -17.63 -6.23
CA LEU A 137 22.28 -17.12 -5.55
C LEU A 137 22.13 -17.15 -4.03
N GLY A 138 20.92 -16.93 -3.53
CA GLY A 138 20.60 -16.91 -2.11
C GLY A 138 19.22 -16.29 -1.84
N ALA A 139 18.89 -16.09 -0.58
CA ALA A 139 17.65 -15.45 -0.16
C ALA A 139 17.83 -14.64 1.13
N ILE A 140 16.86 -13.77 1.43
CA ILE A 140 16.60 -13.34 2.80
C ILE A 140 15.71 -14.39 3.45
N TYR A 141 16.07 -14.82 4.65
CA TYR A 141 15.24 -15.63 5.53
C TYR A 141 14.75 -14.79 6.72
N ASP A 142 13.44 -14.82 6.95
CA ASP A 142 12.79 -14.24 8.12
C ASP A 142 12.02 -15.34 8.89
N PRO A 143 12.38 -15.64 10.16
CA PRO A 143 11.67 -16.64 10.96
C PRO A 143 10.26 -16.19 11.41
N MET A 144 9.96 -14.89 11.34
CA MET A 144 8.67 -14.31 11.72
C MET A 144 7.69 -14.25 10.55
N GLU A 145 8.09 -14.62 9.33
CA GLU A 145 7.15 -14.81 8.23
C GLU A 145 6.35 -16.11 8.40
N GLY A 146 5.15 -16.11 7.82
CA GLY A 146 4.21 -17.18 8.06
C GLY A 146 2.85 -16.95 7.42
N HIS A 147 1.91 -17.82 7.69
CA HIS A 147 0.54 -17.69 7.20
C HIS A 147 -0.47 -17.89 8.32
N LEU A 148 -1.70 -17.46 8.05
CA LEU A 148 -2.83 -17.59 8.95
C LEU A 148 -4.13 -17.85 8.20
N ASP A 149 -5.18 -18.23 8.93
CA ASP A 149 -6.55 -18.25 8.41
C ASP A 149 -7.08 -16.80 8.26
N PRO A 150 -7.28 -16.31 7.02
CA PRO A 150 -7.76 -14.96 6.76
C PRO A 150 -9.08 -14.62 7.47
N ALA A 151 -10.01 -15.59 7.51
CA ALA A 151 -11.31 -15.40 8.10
C ALA A 151 -11.21 -15.35 9.63
N GLY A 152 -10.48 -16.32 10.22
CA GLY A 152 -10.17 -16.36 11.65
C GLY A 152 -9.52 -15.08 12.16
N ALA A 153 -8.48 -14.58 11.49
CA ALA A 153 -7.81 -13.33 11.88
C ALA A 153 -8.73 -12.10 11.81
N THR A 154 -9.57 -12.00 10.79
CA THR A 154 -10.56 -10.91 10.70
C THR A 154 -11.59 -10.97 11.83
N HIS A 155 -12.07 -12.17 12.17
CA HIS A 155 -12.99 -12.37 13.30
C HIS A 155 -12.31 -12.12 14.64
N ALA A 156 -11.02 -12.41 14.78
CA ALA A 156 -10.25 -12.10 15.98
C ALA A 156 -10.20 -10.59 16.24
N PHE A 157 -9.94 -9.77 15.21
CA PHE A 157 -10.06 -8.30 15.29
C PHE A 157 -11.46 -7.86 15.71
N ALA A 158 -12.50 -8.36 15.03
CA ALA A 158 -13.88 -8.02 15.33
C ALA A 158 -14.28 -8.38 16.78
N LYS A 159 -13.89 -9.56 17.25
CA LYS A 159 -14.17 -10.05 18.61
C LYS A 159 -13.44 -9.24 19.67
N ALA A 160 -12.16 -8.91 19.44
CA ALA A 160 -11.39 -8.05 20.33
C ALA A 160 -11.98 -6.63 20.39
N ALA A 161 -12.41 -6.06 19.25
CA ALA A 161 -13.08 -4.77 19.21
C ALA A 161 -14.41 -4.76 19.98
N ARG A 162 -15.24 -5.80 19.82
CA ARG A 162 -16.50 -5.95 20.56
C ARG A 162 -16.27 -6.13 22.06
N ALA A 163 -15.25 -6.89 22.46
CA ALA A 163 -14.88 -7.04 23.86
C ALA A 163 -14.51 -5.70 24.51
N ASN A 164 -13.99 -4.74 23.72
CA ASN A 164 -13.68 -3.39 24.16
C ASN A 164 -14.84 -2.39 24.01
N GLY A 165 -16.01 -2.83 23.52
CA GLY A 165 -17.25 -2.03 23.47
C GLY A 165 -17.69 -1.55 22.09
N ALA A 166 -17.03 -1.94 21.00
CA ALA A 166 -17.51 -1.62 19.64
C ALA A 166 -18.81 -2.34 19.28
N GLU A 167 -19.59 -1.74 18.40
CA GLU A 167 -20.74 -2.38 17.75
C GLU A 167 -20.42 -2.79 16.31
N ILE A 168 -20.98 -3.91 15.86
CA ILE A 168 -20.82 -4.41 14.50
C ILE A 168 -22.19 -4.78 13.96
N TYR A 169 -22.61 -4.10 12.88
CA TYR A 169 -23.87 -4.31 12.19
C TYR A 169 -23.58 -4.97 10.84
N ARG A 170 -23.78 -6.29 10.78
CA ARG A 170 -23.75 -7.06 9.53
C ARG A 170 -25.08 -6.90 8.79
N HIS A 171 -25.12 -7.26 7.51
CA HIS A 171 -26.29 -7.07 6.63
C HIS A 171 -26.86 -5.64 6.72
N THR A 172 -25.97 -4.67 6.87
CA THR A 172 -26.30 -3.25 7.04
C THR A 172 -25.46 -2.45 6.06
N ARG A 173 -26.00 -2.22 4.86
CA ARG A 173 -25.29 -1.50 3.80
C ARG A 173 -25.51 0.00 3.96
N VAL A 174 -24.42 0.76 3.99
CA VAL A 174 -24.48 2.22 3.85
C VAL A 174 -24.85 2.56 2.40
N LEU A 175 -25.90 3.37 2.23
CA LEU A 175 -26.47 3.75 0.94
C LEU A 175 -26.10 5.19 0.56
N ALA A 176 -25.98 6.08 1.56
CA ALA A 176 -25.64 7.48 1.36
C ALA A 176 -24.96 8.06 2.61
N LEU A 177 -24.15 9.09 2.39
CA LEU A 177 -23.48 9.88 3.43
C LEU A 177 -23.82 11.35 3.22
N THR A 178 -24.37 12.02 4.23
CA THR A 178 -24.77 13.43 4.14
C THR A 178 -24.21 14.21 5.33
N PRO A 179 -23.48 15.32 5.12
CA PRO A 179 -23.07 16.19 6.23
C PRO A 179 -24.28 16.78 6.95
N THR A 180 -24.29 16.77 8.27
CA THR A 180 -25.40 17.32 9.08
C THR A 180 -25.36 18.86 9.20
N GLY A 181 -24.26 19.48 8.76
CA GLY A 181 -23.95 20.89 8.99
C GLY A 181 -23.41 21.21 10.39
N ARG A 182 -23.30 20.21 11.28
CA ARG A 182 -22.79 20.36 12.66
C ARG A 182 -21.40 19.79 12.88
N GLY A 183 -20.72 19.39 11.80
CA GLY A 183 -19.44 18.67 11.86
C GLY A 183 -19.56 17.16 12.03
N SER A 184 -20.78 16.61 11.94
CA SER A 184 -21.09 15.18 11.88
C SER A 184 -21.68 14.79 10.51
N TRP A 185 -21.87 13.49 10.32
CA TRP A 185 -22.40 12.85 9.12
C TRP A 185 -23.61 12.00 9.46
N GLU A 186 -24.64 12.03 8.62
CA GLU A 186 -25.70 11.03 8.61
C GLU A 186 -25.36 9.95 7.58
N ALA A 187 -25.19 8.71 8.05
CA ALA A 187 -25.06 7.53 7.21
C ALA A 187 -26.44 6.86 7.08
N THR A 188 -27.07 7.00 5.92
CA THR A 188 -28.31 6.28 5.61
C THR A 188 -27.96 4.83 5.28
N THR A 189 -28.56 3.87 5.98
CA THR A 189 -28.42 2.44 5.70
C THR A 189 -29.77 1.80 5.34
N ASP A 190 -29.74 0.58 4.82
CA ASP A 190 -30.94 -0.24 4.62
C ASP A 190 -31.61 -0.71 5.93
N GLN A 191 -30.97 -0.50 7.09
CA GLN A 191 -31.51 -0.79 8.43
C GLN A 191 -31.81 0.47 9.26
N GLY A 192 -31.75 1.65 8.64
CA GLY A 192 -31.97 2.95 9.29
C GLY A 192 -30.72 3.84 9.33
N ALA A 193 -30.90 5.10 9.69
CA ALA A 193 -29.81 6.07 9.72
C ALA A 193 -28.96 5.99 11.00
N ILE A 194 -27.67 6.28 10.87
CA ILE A 194 -26.71 6.44 11.97
C ILE A 194 -26.03 7.80 11.82
N GLU A 195 -26.06 8.63 12.85
CA GLU A 195 -25.23 9.83 12.92
C GLU A 195 -23.83 9.48 13.45
N ALA A 196 -22.79 9.98 12.79
CA ALA A 196 -21.39 9.75 13.15
C ALA A 196 -20.55 11.03 13.06
N GLU A 197 -19.70 11.31 14.05
CA GLU A 197 -18.76 12.44 13.98
C GLU A 197 -17.70 12.20 12.88
N HIS A 198 -17.20 10.97 12.78
CA HIS A 198 -16.22 10.54 11.77
C HIS A 198 -16.72 9.34 10.96
N ILE A 199 -16.43 9.36 9.66
CA ILE A 199 -16.68 8.25 8.75
C ILE A 199 -15.34 7.67 8.29
N VAL A 200 -15.15 6.36 8.42
CA VAL A 200 -13.99 5.64 7.86
C VAL A 200 -14.46 4.76 6.71
N ASN A 201 -13.94 5.02 5.51
CA ASN A 201 -14.10 4.14 4.36
C ASN A 201 -13.03 3.03 4.40
N ALA A 202 -13.45 1.81 4.71
CA ALA A 202 -12.65 0.59 4.66
C ALA A 202 -13.32 -0.46 3.75
N ALA A 203 -14.06 -0.01 2.73
CA ALA A 203 -15.00 -0.84 1.97
C ALA A 203 -14.36 -1.74 0.90
N GLY A 204 -13.03 -1.93 0.94
CA GLY A 204 -12.30 -2.83 0.04
C GLY A 204 -12.62 -2.58 -1.43
N LEU A 205 -13.17 -3.59 -2.11
CA LEU A 205 -13.60 -3.52 -3.51
C LEU A 205 -14.57 -2.37 -3.79
N TRP A 206 -15.41 -2.00 -2.81
CA TRP A 206 -16.39 -0.91 -2.91
C TRP A 206 -15.87 0.44 -2.41
N ALA A 207 -14.58 0.56 -2.08
CA ALA A 207 -14.01 1.79 -1.54
C ALA A 207 -14.27 2.99 -2.47
N ARG A 208 -14.17 2.79 -3.79
CA ARG A 208 -14.45 3.83 -4.79
C ARG A 208 -15.93 4.24 -4.77
N GLU A 209 -16.84 3.28 -4.67
CA GLU A 209 -18.29 3.48 -4.64
C GLU A 209 -18.72 4.23 -3.38
N VAL A 210 -18.13 3.89 -2.22
CA VAL A 210 -18.33 4.63 -0.96
C VAL A 210 -17.72 6.03 -1.04
N GLY A 211 -16.55 6.20 -1.67
CA GLY A 211 -15.95 7.52 -1.95
C GLY A 211 -16.87 8.42 -2.77
N ARG A 212 -17.54 7.88 -3.79
CA ARG A 212 -18.48 8.62 -4.64
C ARG A 212 -19.68 9.19 -3.86
N MET A 213 -20.07 8.57 -2.73
CA MET A 213 -21.15 9.10 -1.88
C MET A 213 -20.84 10.50 -1.33
N VAL A 214 -19.56 10.87 -1.23
CA VAL A 214 -19.09 12.17 -0.76
C VAL A 214 -18.35 12.96 -1.86
N GLY A 215 -18.55 12.59 -3.14
CA GLY A 215 -17.94 13.28 -4.28
C GLY A 215 -16.46 13.01 -4.49
N VAL A 216 -15.90 11.96 -3.89
CA VAL A 216 -14.46 11.62 -3.96
C VAL A 216 -14.23 10.43 -4.89
N ALA A 217 -13.33 10.60 -5.85
CA ALA A 217 -12.82 9.50 -6.68
C ALA A 217 -11.50 8.98 -6.09
N LEU A 218 -11.55 7.90 -5.30
CA LEU A 218 -10.34 7.29 -4.75
C LEU A 218 -9.49 6.65 -5.86
N PRO A 219 -8.15 6.90 -5.89
CA PRO A 219 -7.26 6.36 -6.90
C PRO A 219 -6.93 4.88 -6.64
N LEU A 220 -7.90 4.02 -6.89
CA LEU A 220 -7.74 2.57 -6.83
C LEU A 220 -8.59 1.87 -7.89
N VAL A 221 -8.19 0.65 -8.25
CA VAL A 221 -8.93 -0.22 -9.15
C VAL A 221 -8.82 -1.67 -8.66
N PRO A 222 -9.92 -2.43 -8.62
CA PRO A 222 -9.87 -3.87 -8.41
C PRO A 222 -9.16 -4.58 -9.56
N MET A 223 -8.43 -5.65 -9.26
CA MET A 223 -7.77 -6.50 -10.25
C MET A 223 -7.98 -7.96 -9.92
N GLU A 224 -8.11 -8.77 -10.96
CA GLU A 224 -8.08 -10.23 -10.83
C GLU A 224 -6.70 -10.71 -10.38
N HIS A 225 -6.68 -11.77 -9.58
CA HIS A 225 -5.44 -12.44 -9.21
C HIS A 225 -5.67 -13.89 -8.86
N HIS A 226 -4.67 -14.69 -9.24
CA HIS A 226 -4.79 -16.13 -9.26
C HIS A 226 -3.79 -16.81 -8.36
N TYR A 227 -4.29 -17.85 -7.68
CA TYR A 227 -3.44 -18.88 -7.12
C TYR A 227 -4.07 -20.26 -7.27
N LEU A 228 -3.21 -21.26 -7.29
CA LEU A 228 -3.56 -22.68 -7.34
C LEU A 228 -3.35 -23.29 -5.96
N ILE A 229 -4.20 -24.24 -5.60
CA ILE A 229 -3.97 -25.17 -4.49
C ILE A 229 -3.84 -26.55 -5.08
N THR A 230 -2.72 -27.23 -4.78
CA THR A 230 -2.50 -28.59 -5.26
C THR A 230 -3.21 -29.62 -4.38
N GLU A 231 -3.32 -30.84 -4.90
CA GLU A 231 -3.49 -32.03 -4.10
C GLU A 231 -2.25 -32.31 -3.25
N ASP A 232 -2.31 -33.37 -2.45
CA ASP A 232 -1.22 -33.78 -1.58
C ASP A 232 0.01 -34.17 -2.41
N LEU A 233 1.17 -33.61 -2.08
CA LEU A 233 2.42 -33.89 -2.78
C LEU A 233 3.15 -35.06 -2.13
N PRO A 234 3.51 -36.11 -2.88
CA PRO A 234 4.33 -37.20 -2.36
C PRO A 234 5.67 -36.73 -1.76
N ALA A 235 6.24 -35.66 -2.30
CA ALA A 235 7.49 -35.05 -1.79
C ALA A 235 7.36 -34.47 -0.37
N LEU A 236 6.13 -34.22 0.10
CA LEU A 236 5.85 -33.74 1.46
C LEU A 236 5.37 -34.87 2.39
N ALA A 237 5.29 -36.10 1.89
CA ALA A 237 4.95 -37.25 2.73
C ALA A 237 6.06 -37.48 3.77
N GLY A 238 5.70 -37.39 5.05
CA GLY A 238 6.63 -37.58 6.16
C GLY A 238 7.48 -36.35 6.51
N ALA A 239 7.20 -35.19 5.91
CA ALA A 239 7.83 -33.93 6.33
C ALA A 239 7.55 -33.65 7.82
N THR A 240 8.60 -33.38 8.59
CA THR A 240 8.52 -33.09 10.03
C THR A 240 8.42 -31.60 10.35
N ARG A 241 8.62 -30.75 9.33
CA ARG A 241 8.53 -29.30 9.42
C ARG A 241 7.68 -28.80 8.24
N GLU A 242 6.94 -27.74 8.51
CA GLU A 242 6.23 -26.99 7.47
C GLU A 242 7.24 -26.24 6.59
N LEU A 243 6.98 -26.19 5.28
CA LEU A 243 7.78 -25.40 4.35
C LEU A 243 7.63 -23.90 4.67
N PRO A 244 8.73 -23.13 4.60
CA PRO A 244 8.61 -21.68 4.67
C PRO A 244 7.82 -21.16 3.47
N ILE A 245 7.27 -19.96 3.62
CA ILE A 245 6.77 -19.21 2.48
C ILE A 245 7.95 -18.90 1.57
N VAL A 246 7.77 -19.10 0.27
CA VAL A 246 8.77 -18.72 -0.72
C VAL A 246 8.19 -17.61 -1.58
N VAL A 247 8.91 -16.51 -1.70
CA VAL A 247 8.68 -15.47 -2.69
C VAL A 247 9.86 -15.50 -3.65
N ASP A 248 9.64 -16.02 -4.85
CA ASP A 248 10.62 -15.94 -5.93
C ASP A 248 10.36 -14.66 -6.73
N LEU A 249 11.13 -13.63 -6.38
CA LEU A 249 10.98 -12.29 -6.94
C LEU A 249 11.34 -12.22 -8.42
N ASP A 250 12.26 -13.08 -8.88
CA ASP A 250 12.71 -13.11 -10.27
C ASP A 250 11.81 -14.06 -11.10
N GLY A 251 11.23 -15.08 -10.47
CA GLY A 251 10.18 -15.95 -11.04
C GLY A 251 8.76 -15.35 -11.02
N GLU A 252 8.59 -14.18 -10.40
CA GLU A 252 7.32 -13.45 -10.25
C GLU A 252 6.19 -14.28 -9.57
N MET A 253 6.55 -15.08 -8.55
CA MET A 253 5.61 -15.99 -7.86
C MET A 253 5.78 -16.02 -6.35
N TYR A 254 4.81 -16.61 -5.67
CA TYR A 254 4.91 -17.00 -4.27
C TYR A 254 4.29 -18.38 -4.02
N MET A 255 4.82 -19.08 -3.03
CA MET A 255 4.39 -20.42 -2.64
C MET A 255 4.32 -20.53 -1.11
N ARG A 256 3.34 -21.26 -0.61
CA ARG A 256 3.35 -21.75 0.78
C ARG A 256 2.80 -23.16 0.85
N GLN A 257 3.12 -23.86 1.92
CA GLN A 257 2.47 -25.14 2.20
C GLN A 257 0.97 -24.93 2.49
N GLU A 258 0.13 -25.80 1.93
CA GLU A 258 -1.30 -25.88 2.21
C GLU A 258 -1.64 -27.33 2.52
N ARG A 259 -1.79 -27.66 3.80
CA ARG A 259 -1.90 -29.03 4.30
C ARG A 259 -0.69 -29.87 3.86
N ARG A 260 -0.91 -30.89 3.02
CA ARG A 260 0.14 -31.74 2.43
C ARG A 260 0.43 -31.39 0.97
N GLY A 261 -0.19 -30.35 0.44
CA GLY A 261 0.11 -29.76 -0.86
C GLY A 261 0.72 -28.39 -0.71
N VAL A 262 0.63 -27.58 -1.77
CA VAL A 262 1.05 -26.18 -1.76
C VAL A 262 -0.02 -25.29 -2.34
N LEU A 263 0.01 -24.02 -1.92
CA LEU A 263 -0.58 -22.90 -2.61
C LEU A 263 0.51 -22.25 -3.46
N LEU A 264 0.25 -22.01 -4.76
CA LEU A 264 1.15 -21.31 -5.68
C LEU A 264 0.40 -20.13 -6.33
N GLY A 265 0.83 -18.91 -6.08
CA GLY A 265 0.31 -17.71 -6.73
C GLY A 265 1.34 -17.07 -7.65
N VAL A 266 0.85 -16.41 -8.70
CA VAL A 266 1.70 -15.80 -9.74
C VAL A 266 1.20 -14.40 -10.06
N TYR A 267 2.11 -13.52 -10.47
CA TYR A 267 1.75 -12.21 -11.04
C TYR A 267 1.95 -12.25 -12.55
N GLU A 268 0.85 -12.40 -13.27
CA GLU A 268 0.82 -12.47 -14.72
C GLU A 268 0.93 -11.09 -15.39
N THR A 269 1.34 -11.09 -16.66
CA THR A 269 1.42 -9.89 -17.50
C THR A 269 0.77 -10.19 -18.85
N PRO A 270 -0.17 -9.36 -19.34
CA PRO A 270 -0.69 -8.14 -18.70
C PRO A 270 -1.59 -8.43 -17.48
N ALA A 271 -1.70 -7.44 -16.58
CA ALA A 271 -2.69 -7.45 -15.50
C ALA A 271 -4.13 -7.41 -16.06
N THR A 272 -5.11 -7.90 -15.28
CA THR A 272 -6.54 -7.85 -15.64
C THR A 272 -7.30 -7.00 -14.62
N PRO A 273 -7.56 -5.72 -14.94
CA PRO A 273 -8.45 -4.88 -14.15
C PRO A 273 -9.88 -5.44 -14.13
N TRP A 274 -10.51 -5.39 -12.97
CA TRP A 274 -11.87 -5.86 -12.75
C TRP A 274 -12.77 -4.71 -12.29
N ALA A 275 -14.07 -4.79 -12.61
CA ALA A 275 -15.08 -3.83 -12.18
C ALA A 275 -14.67 -2.36 -12.40
N VAL A 276 -14.08 -2.03 -13.55
CA VAL A 276 -13.57 -0.68 -13.86
C VAL A 276 -14.66 0.38 -13.74
N ASP A 277 -15.86 0.08 -14.23
CA ASP A 277 -17.01 0.99 -14.23
C ASP A 277 -17.82 0.96 -12.93
N GLY A 278 -17.57 0.01 -12.05
CA GLY A 278 -18.24 -0.11 -10.76
C GLY A 278 -18.31 -1.53 -10.26
N THR A 279 -18.12 -1.71 -8.96
CA THR A 279 -18.28 -3.02 -8.32
C THR A 279 -19.74 -3.29 -8.01
N SER A 280 -20.28 -4.41 -8.51
CA SER A 280 -21.65 -4.83 -8.20
C SER A 280 -21.85 -4.98 -6.69
N TRP A 281 -22.97 -4.47 -6.18
CA TRP A 281 -23.34 -4.63 -4.78
C TRP A 281 -23.80 -6.05 -4.43
N ASP A 282 -24.07 -6.89 -5.43
CA ASP A 282 -24.50 -8.27 -5.24
C ASP A 282 -23.32 -9.24 -5.14
N TYR A 283 -22.17 -8.89 -5.73
CA TYR A 283 -20.93 -9.68 -5.67
C TYR A 283 -20.50 -9.92 -4.22
N GLY A 284 -20.05 -11.12 -3.85
CA GLY A 284 -19.54 -11.45 -2.49
C GLY A 284 -20.05 -12.79 -1.96
N ASP A 285 -20.09 -13.00 -0.64
CA ASP A 285 -20.55 -14.26 -0.01
C ASP A 285 -19.87 -15.53 -0.56
N SER A 286 -18.54 -15.54 -0.57
CA SER A 286 -17.73 -16.66 -1.08
C SER A 286 -17.73 -16.83 -2.61
N GLU A 287 -18.20 -15.84 -3.36
CA GLU A 287 -18.10 -15.79 -4.81
C GLU A 287 -16.66 -15.53 -5.28
N LEU A 288 -16.20 -16.29 -6.27
CA LEU A 288 -14.94 -16.10 -6.99
C LEU A 288 -15.23 -15.85 -8.47
N LEU A 289 -14.29 -15.20 -9.14
CA LEU A 289 -14.38 -15.01 -10.58
C LEU A 289 -14.05 -16.34 -11.30
N PRO A 290 -14.51 -16.53 -12.54
CA PRO A 290 -14.10 -17.67 -13.34
C PRO A 290 -12.57 -17.70 -13.51
N PRO A 291 -11.91 -18.85 -13.27
CA PRO A 291 -10.48 -18.94 -13.49
C PRO A 291 -10.13 -18.94 -14.98
N ASP A 292 -8.97 -18.37 -15.33
CA ASP A 292 -8.44 -18.33 -16.69
C ASP A 292 -7.04 -18.96 -16.75
N LEU A 293 -6.98 -20.29 -16.89
CA LEU A 293 -5.70 -21.02 -16.88
C LEU A 293 -4.85 -20.78 -18.12
N GLU A 294 -5.46 -20.56 -19.29
CA GLU A 294 -4.71 -20.32 -20.53
C GLU A 294 -3.88 -19.05 -20.43
N ARG A 295 -4.47 -17.98 -19.86
CA ARG A 295 -3.77 -16.73 -19.60
C ARG A 295 -2.65 -16.87 -18.56
N LEU A 296 -2.84 -17.73 -17.56
CA LEU A 296 -1.84 -17.96 -16.51
C LEU A 296 -0.70 -18.89 -16.92
N ALA A 297 -0.89 -19.71 -17.95
CA ALA A 297 0.04 -20.77 -18.31
C ALA A 297 1.51 -20.31 -18.39
N PRO A 298 1.86 -19.17 -19.04
CA PRO A 298 3.25 -18.71 -19.09
C PRO A 298 3.85 -18.38 -17.72
N ALA A 299 3.03 -17.84 -16.79
CA ALA A 299 3.48 -17.53 -15.45
C ALA A 299 3.59 -18.79 -14.58
N LEU A 300 2.66 -19.74 -14.73
CA LEU A 300 2.67 -21.03 -14.06
C LEU A 300 3.83 -21.92 -14.52
N GLU A 301 4.23 -21.86 -15.80
CA GLU A 301 5.41 -22.57 -16.32
C GLU A 301 6.70 -22.16 -15.61
N LYS A 302 6.87 -20.87 -15.31
CA LYS A 302 7.96 -20.40 -14.43
C LYS A 302 7.82 -21.02 -13.04
N GLY A 303 6.60 -21.03 -12.51
CA GLY A 303 6.16 -21.75 -11.30
C GLY A 303 6.72 -23.16 -11.20
N PHE A 304 6.40 -23.97 -12.20
CA PHE A 304 6.78 -25.38 -12.24
C PHE A 304 8.26 -25.59 -12.50
N THR A 305 8.92 -24.68 -13.22
CA THR A 305 10.38 -24.68 -13.35
C THR A 305 11.05 -24.48 -11.98
N ARG A 306 10.54 -23.55 -11.17
CA ARG A 306 11.05 -23.29 -9.81
C ARG A 306 10.71 -24.42 -8.83
N PHE A 307 9.57 -25.08 -9.00
CA PHE A 307 9.12 -26.19 -8.15
C PHE A 307 8.79 -27.43 -9.00
N PRO A 308 9.79 -28.21 -9.45
CA PRO A 308 9.58 -29.31 -10.40
C PRO A 308 8.60 -30.38 -9.92
N THR A 309 8.45 -30.56 -8.61
CA THR A 309 7.50 -31.50 -8.00
C THR A 309 6.04 -31.17 -8.32
N LEU A 310 5.74 -29.94 -8.75
CA LEU A 310 4.40 -29.50 -9.10
C LEU A 310 3.97 -29.91 -10.52
N HIS A 311 4.90 -30.30 -11.39
CA HIS A 311 4.58 -30.72 -12.77
C HIS A 311 3.59 -31.90 -12.85
N SER A 312 3.64 -32.81 -11.86
CA SER A 312 2.78 -33.99 -11.79
C SER A 312 1.71 -33.89 -10.71
N ALA A 313 1.58 -32.74 -10.05
CA ALA A 313 0.62 -32.53 -8.98
C ALA A 313 -0.80 -32.30 -9.54
N GLY A 314 -1.80 -32.95 -8.95
CA GLY A 314 -3.19 -32.61 -9.21
C GLY A 314 -3.50 -31.20 -8.69
N ILE A 315 -4.42 -30.48 -9.36
CA ILE A 315 -4.92 -29.18 -8.90
C ILE A 315 -6.23 -29.42 -8.15
N ARG A 316 -6.24 -29.14 -6.84
CA ARG A 316 -7.44 -29.25 -6.00
C ARG A 316 -8.38 -28.07 -6.21
N ARG A 317 -7.84 -26.86 -6.34
CA ARG A 317 -8.63 -25.64 -6.50
C ARG A 317 -7.83 -24.57 -7.23
N ILE A 318 -8.55 -23.78 -8.02
CA ILE A 318 -8.05 -22.54 -8.61
C ILE A 318 -8.87 -21.42 -7.99
N VAL A 319 -8.19 -20.37 -7.53
CA VAL A 319 -8.84 -19.18 -6.99
C VAL A 319 -8.52 -18.02 -7.91
N ASN A 320 -9.56 -17.42 -8.48
CA ASN A 320 -9.51 -16.10 -9.11
C ASN A 320 -10.29 -15.13 -8.24
N GLY A 321 -9.58 -14.29 -7.50
CA GLY A 321 -10.18 -13.38 -6.53
C GLY A 321 -9.80 -11.93 -6.82
N PRO A 322 -10.75 -11.00 -6.88
CA PRO A 322 -10.44 -9.60 -7.08
C PRO A 322 -9.95 -8.96 -5.77
N PHE A 323 -8.99 -8.05 -5.88
CA PHE A 323 -8.55 -7.20 -4.78
C PHE A 323 -8.02 -5.88 -5.32
N THR A 324 -7.86 -4.87 -4.45
CA THR A 324 -7.65 -3.49 -4.87
C THR A 324 -6.17 -3.11 -5.01
N PHE A 325 -5.84 -2.45 -6.12
CA PHE A 325 -4.54 -1.82 -6.35
C PHE A 325 -4.66 -0.30 -6.42
N THR A 326 -3.63 0.38 -5.92
CA THR A 326 -3.40 1.81 -6.12
C THR A 326 -2.29 2.00 -7.16
N PRO A 327 -2.13 3.19 -7.75
CA PRO A 327 -1.09 3.48 -8.74
C PRO A 327 0.34 3.15 -8.29
N ASP A 328 0.63 3.24 -7.00
CA ASP A 328 1.96 2.98 -6.43
C ASP A 328 2.02 1.71 -5.56
N GLY A 329 0.90 0.98 -5.46
CA GLY A 329 0.77 -0.24 -4.67
C GLY A 329 0.68 -0.07 -3.15
N ASN A 330 0.85 1.15 -2.63
CA ASN A 330 0.69 1.42 -1.20
C ASN A 330 -0.77 1.77 -0.87
N PRO A 331 -1.23 1.47 0.36
CA PRO A 331 -2.57 1.86 0.82
C PRO A 331 -2.89 3.35 0.68
N LEU A 332 -4.19 3.68 0.67
CA LEU A 332 -4.72 5.04 0.81
C LEU A 332 -5.27 5.20 2.23
N VAL A 333 -4.54 5.90 3.09
CA VAL A 333 -4.83 6.03 4.52
C VAL A 333 -4.79 7.49 4.94
N GLY A 334 -5.76 7.94 5.72
CA GLY A 334 -5.73 9.28 6.32
C GLY A 334 -6.96 10.13 5.98
N PRO A 335 -6.94 11.42 6.38
CA PRO A 335 -8.04 12.34 6.15
C PRO A 335 -8.14 12.68 4.66
N VAL A 336 -9.34 12.62 4.09
CA VAL A 336 -9.53 12.93 2.67
C VAL A 336 -9.56 14.46 2.47
N PRO A 337 -8.69 15.02 1.61
CA PRO A 337 -8.66 16.47 1.37
C PRO A 337 -10.02 17.01 0.94
N GLY A 338 -10.44 18.13 1.55
CA GLY A 338 -11.70 18.80 1.22
C GLY A 338 -12.97 18.16 1.81
N VAL A 339 -12.87 17.04 2.52
CA VAL A 339 -14.03 16.35 3.13
C VAL A 339 -13.80 16.15 4.64
N PRO A 340 -14.25 17.11 5.48
CA PRO A 340 -14.00 17.06 6.92
C PRO A 340 -14.50 15.78 7.59
N HIS A 341 -13.66 15.20 8.46
CA HIS A 341 -13.96 13.99 9.24
C HIS A 341 -14.30 12.73 8.42
N TYR A 342 -14.00 12.72 7.13
CA TYR A 342 -14.06 11.54 6.28
C TYR A 342 -12.65 10.99 6.04
N TRP A 343 -12.45 9.71 6.33
CA TRP A 343 -11.15 9.06 6.39
C TRP A 343 -11.10 7.87 5.44
N ALA A 344 -9.94 7.65 4.81
CA ALA A 344 -9.69 6.48 3.99
C ALA A 344 -8.84 5.44 4.74
N ALA A 345 -9.18 4.17 4.54
CA ALA A 345 -8.36 2.99 4.84
C ALA A 345 -8.51 1.99 3.68
N CYS A 346 -8.13 2.42 2.48
CA CYS A 346 -8.48 1.77 1.22
C CYS A 346 -7.23 1.27 0.48
N GLY A 347 -7.41 0.45 -0.56
CA GLY A 347 -6.29 0.05 -1.42
C GLY A 347 -5.24 -0.83 -0.74
N VAL A 348 -5.60 -1.53 0.34
CA VAL A 348 -4.66 -2.39 1.09
C VAL A 348 -4.52 -3.72 0.38
N MET A 349 -3.59 -3.77 -0.58
CA MET A 349 -3.29 -4.96 -1.40
C MET A 349 -2.90 -6.18 -0.54
N ALA A 350 -1.95 -6.00 0.38
CA ALA A 350 -1.44 -7.07 1.24
C ALA A 350 -2.11 -7.01 2.62
N GLY A 351 -3.44 -7.21 2.67
CA GLY A 351 -4.27 -7.00 3.86
C GLY A 351 -3.76 -7.68 5.15
N PHE A 352 -3.22 -8.89 5.06
CA PHE A 352 -2.67 -9.62 6.22
C PHE A 352 -1.19 -9.31 6.52
N CYS A 353 -0.48 -8.65 5.61
CA CYS A 353 0.81 -8.05 5.92
C CYS A 353 0.62 -6.68 6.59
N GLN A 354 -0.33 -5.88 6.11
CA GLN A 354 -0.41 -4.43 6.37
C GLN A 354 -1.58 -4.00 7.25
N GLY A 355 -2.67 -4.79 7.32
CA GLY A 355 -3.95 -4.36 7.88
C GLY A 355 -3.91 -3.98 9.36
N GLY A 356 -3.10 -4.67 10.17
CA GLY A 356 -2.87 -4.31 11.57
C GLY A 356 -2.26 -2.91 11.70
N GLY A 357 -1.16 -2.67 10.99
CA GLY A 357 -0.44 -1.40 10.99
C GLY A 357 -1.22 -0.26 10.36
N VAL A 358 -1.99 -0.51 9.28
CA VAL A 358 -2.92 0.49 8.71
C VAL A 358 -3.99 0.88 9.71
N GLY A 359 -4.58 -0.10 10.42
CA GLY A 359 -5.56 0.15 11.47
C GLY A 359 -4.99 0.99 12.61
N LEU A 360 -3.77 0.67 13.07
CA LEU A 360 -3.04 1.44 14.09
C LEU A 360 -2.78 2.87 13.63
N ALA A 361 -2.22 3.04 12.43
CA ALA A 361 -1.85 4.34 11.89
C ALA A 361 -3.07 5.26 11.78
N LEU A 362 -4.17 4.75 11.22
CA LEU A 362 -5.38 5.55 11.05
C LEU A 362 -6.08 5.85 12.38
N ALA A 363 -6.25 4.83 13.25
CA ALA A 363 -6.91 5.03 14.54
C ALA A 363 -6.15 6.06 15.39
N SER A 364 -4.82 6.00 15.41
CA SER A 364 -4.00 6.97 16.13
C SER A 364 -4.12 8.37 15.54
N TRP A 365 -4.19 8.50 14.21
CA TRP A 365 -4.41 9.78 13.55
C TRP A 365 -5.77 10.39 13.89
N ILE A 366 -6.84 9.58 13.89
CA ILE A 366 -8.17 10.01 14.28
C ILE A 366 -8.19 10.48 15.74
N VAL A 367 -7.59 9.71 16.66
CA VAL A 367 -7.65 9.97 18.11
C VAL A 367 -6.77 11.14 18.52
N ASN A 368 -5.55 11.23 17.98
CA ASN A 368 -4.54 12.20 18.41
C ASN A 368 -4.49 13.46 17.54
N GLY A 369 -5.14 13.45 16.36
CA GLY A 369 -5.05 14.52 15.37
C GLY A 369 -3.79 14.50 14.51
N GLU A 370 -2.87 13.56 14.75
CA GLU A 370 -1.62 13.36 14.00
C GLU A 370 -1.24 11.86 13.96
N PRO A 371 -0.55 11.38 12.92
CA PRO A 371 -0.04 10.01 12.89
C PRO A 371 1.12 9.81 13.86
N GLU A 372 1.29 8.60 14.42
CA GLU A 372 2.39 8.28 15.35
C GLU A 372 3.78 8.22 14.70
N GLY A 373 3.82 8.11 13.37
CA GLY A 373 5.04 8.08 12.57
C GLY A 373 4.82 8.70 11.19
N ASP A 374 5.83 8.57 10.32
CA ASP A 374 5.73 9.04 8.95
C ASP A 374 4.64 8.26 8.20
N ALA A 375 3.62 8.98 7.75
CA ALA A 375 2.48 8.45 7.01
C ALA A 375 2.53 8.79 5.51
N PHE A 376 3.60 9.45 5.01
CA PHE A 376 3.62 10.00 3.66
C PHE A 376 3.36 8.95 2.56
N ALA A 377 3.97 7.76 2.70
CA ALA A 377 3.79 6.65 1.75
C ALA A 377 2.34 6.08 1.74
N LEU A 378 1.59 6.30 2.82
CA LEU A 378 0.21 5.84 3.01
C LEU A 378 -0.81 6.94 2.73
N ASP A 379 -0.42 8.21 2.87
CA ASP A 379 -1.34 9.34 2.90
C ASP A 379 -2.19 9.39 1.62
N VAL A 380 -3.51 9.41 1.77
CA VAL A 380 -4.45 9.54 0.65
C VAL A 380 -4.25 10.87 -0.11
N ALA A 381 -3.74 11.91 0.55
CA ALA A 381 -3.45 13.22 -0.05
C ALA A 381 -2.24 13.24 -0.99
N ARG A 382 -1.44 12.15 -1.06
CA ARG A 382 -0.32 12.04 -2.01
C ARG A 382 -0.77 11.98 -3.48
N PHE A 383 -2.03 11.67 -3.70
CA PHE A 383 -2.69 11.80 -4.99
C PHE A 383 -3.55 13.07 -5.04
N GLY A 384 -3.74 13.60 -6.23
CA GLY A 384 -4.63 14.74 -6.49
C GLY A 384 -5.43 14.54 -7.75
N GLU A 385 -5.99 15.62 -8.30
CA GLU A 385 -6.85 15.59 -9.48
C GLU A 385 -6.21 14.97 -10.74
N PHE A 386 -4.88 14.88 -10.78
CA PHE A 386 -4.17 14.21 -11.88
C PHE A 386 -4.43 12.70 -11.93
N ALA A 387 -4.79 12.09 -10.80
CA ALA A 387 -5.05 10.66 -10.67
C ALA A 387 -6.45 10.32 -11.20
N THR A 388 -6.69 10.64 -12.48
CA THR A 388 -7.93 10.35 -13.20
C THR A 388 -8.17 8.85 -13.28
N PRO A 389 -9.41 8.38 -13.54
CA PRO A 389 -9.69 6.95 -13.72
C PRO A 389 -8.79 6.27 -14.76
N ALA A 390 -8.47 6.95 -15.87
CA ALA A 390 -7.56 6.44 -16.89
C ALA A 390 -6.12 6.29 -16.37
N TYR A 391 -5.61 7.31 -15.66
CA TYR A 391 -4.29 7.23 -15.02
C TYR A 391 -4.24 6.08 -14.01
N VAL A 392 -5.25 5.95 -13.16
CA VAL A 392 -5.32 4.90 -12.13
C VAL A 392 -5.31 3.52 -12.77
N LEU A 393 -6.11 3.32 -13.82
CA LEU A 393 -6.18 2.06 -14.55
C LEU A 393 -4.82 1.67 -15.13
N GLU A 394 -4.19 2.57 -15.90
CA GLU A 394 -2.90 2.32 -16.53
C GLU A 394 -1.79 2.10 -15.50
N LYS A 395 -1.71 2.97 -14.49
CA LYS A 395 -0.61 2.98 -13.54
C LYS A 395 -0.67 1.83 -12.54
N ALA A 396 -1.86 1.52 -12.03
CA ALA A 396 -2.04 0.36 -11.17
C ALA A 396 -1.77 -0.94 -11.95
N SER A 397 -2.11 -1.01 -13.24
CA SER A 397 -1.87 -2.20 -14.07
C SER A 397 -0.38 -2.41 -14.32
N GLU A 398 0.34 -1.31 -14.59
CA GLU A 398 1.79 -1.31 -14.66
C GLU A 398 2.43 -1.76 -13.34
N PHE A 399 1.91 -1.30 -12.20
CA PHE A 399 2.36 -1.77 -10.88
C PHE A 399 2.13 -3.26 -10.67
N TYR A 400 0.93 -3.79 -10.97
CA TYR A 400 0.64 -5.22 -10.86
C TYR A 400 1.64 -6.05 -11.67
N SER A 401 1.80 -5.71 -12.96
CA SER A 401 2.70 -6.43 -13.87
C SER A 401 4.19 -6.27 -13.51
N ARG A 402 4.54 -5.34 -12.62
CA ARG A 402 5.90 -5.11 -12.14
C ARG A 402 6.06 -5.43 -10.65
N ARG A 403 5.06 -6.01 -9.98
CA ARG A 403 4.98 -6.15 -8.52
C ARG A 403 6.23 -6.74 -7.87
N PHE A 404 6.87 -7.69 -8.54
CA PHE A 404 8.08 -8.35 -8.05
C PHE A 404 9.36 -7.95 -8.77
N ARG A 405 9.30 -7.12 -9.81
CA ARG A 405 10.50 -6.62 -10.49
C ARG A 405 11.30 -5.69 -9.58
N ILE A 406 12.58 -5.53 -9.89
CA ILE A 406 13.41 -4.55 -9.20
C ILE A 406 12.90 -3.16 -9.54
N ALA A 407 12.47 -2.41 -8.52
CA ALA A 407 12.24 -0.97 -8.64
C ALA A 407 13.58 -0.28 -8.42
N TYR A 408 14.17 0.21 -9.50
CA TYR A 408 15.48 0.87 -9.40
C TYR A 408 15.35 2.29 -8.85
N PRO A 409 16.36 2.80 -8.11
CA PRO A 409 16.43 4.22 -7.79
C PRO A 409 16.34 5.06 -9.07
N ASN A 410 15.62 6.18 -8.99
CA ASN A 410 15.35 7.10 -10.11
C ASN A 410 14.56 6.50 -11.29
N GLU A 411 14.00 5.29 -11.17
CA GLU A 411 13.15 4.73 -12.22
C GLU A 411 11.76 5.38 -12.19
N TYR A 412 11.31 5.89 -13.33
CA TYR A 412 9.96 6.42 -13.50
C TYR A 412 9.26 5.68 -14.62
N TRP A 413 8.28 4.86 -14.27
CA TRP A 413 7.60 4.02 -15.25
C TRP A 413 6.68 4.85 -16.18
N PRO A 414 6.53 4.47 -17.46
CA PRO A 414 5.89 5.29 -18.48
C PRO A 414 4.35 5.32 -18.43
N ALA A 415 3.67 4.31 -17.86
CA ALA A 415 2.20 4.28 -17.94
C ALA A 415 1.55 5.52 -17.30
N GLY A 416 0.50 6.04 -17.94
CA GLY A 416 -0.20 7.25 -17.54
C GLY A 416 0.54 8.57 -17.78
N ARG A 417 1.76 8.58 -18.35
CA ARG A 417 2.56 9.79 -18.54
C ARG A 417 2.47 10.34 -19.97
N PRO A 418 2.52 11.68 -20.14
CA PRO A 418 2.54 12.71 -19.10
C PRO A 418 1.13 13.04 -18.57
N CYS A 419 1.00 13.31 -17.27
CA CYS A 419 -0.27 13.78 -16.68
C CYS A 419 -0.39 15.31 -16.71
N LYS A 420 0.60 16.00 -16.13
CA LYS A 420 0.70 17.47 -16.10
C LYS A 420 2.05 17.87 -16.70
N THR A 421 2.09 19.01 -17.37
CA THR A 421 3.34 19.56 -17.93
C THR A 421 3.44 21.06 -17.64
N SER A 422 4.66 21.57 -17.45
CA SER A 422 4.91 23.00 -17.32
C SER A 422 4.91 23.69 -18.69
N ALA A 423 4.76 25.02 -18.73
CA ALA A 423 4.90 25.79 -19.97
C ALA A 423 6.29 25.65 -20.61
N LEU A 424 7.30 25.23 -19.85
CA LEU A 424 8.66 24.99 -20.32
C LEU A 424 8.86 23.57 -20.86
N HIS A 425 7.95 22.63 -20.59
CA HIS A 425 8.17 21.20 -20.85
C HIS A 425 8.62 20.89 -22.28
N ALA A 426 7.93 21.43 -23.30
CA ALA A 426 8.33 21.22 -24.70
C ALA A 426 9.73 21.78 -25.01
N ARG A 427 10.09 22.94 -24.46
CA ARG A 427 11.41 23.57 -24.64
C ARG A 427 12.51 22.78 -23.93
N LEU A 428 12.21 22.21 -22.77
CA LEU A 428 13.14 21.40 -21.99
C LEU A 428 13.38 20.05 -22.68
N ARG A 429 12.32 19.39 -23.17
CA ARG A 429 12.45 18.17 -24.00
C ARG A 429 13.31 18.41 -25.25
N ALA A 430 13.11 19.53 -25.94
CA ALA A 430 13.93 19.90 -27.10
C ALA A 430 15.42 20.12 -26.76
N ARG A 431 15.75 20.35 -25.49
CA ARG A 431 17.13 20.40 -24.97
C ARG A 431 17.62 19.05 -24.43
N ASN A 432 16.93 17.96 -24.76
CA ASN A 432 17.27 16.61 -24.36
C ASN A 432 17.15 16.36 -22.84
N ALA A 433 16.18 16.99 -22.19
CA ALA A 433 15.88 16.76 -20.78
C ALA A 433 15.29 15.36 -20.54
N VAL A 434 15.88 14.63 -19.60
CA VAL A 434 15.32 13.42 -19.02
C VAL A 434 14.33 13.82 -17.93
N HIS A 435 13.07 13.38 -18.05
CA HIS A 435 12.00 13.81 -17.15
C HIS A 435 11.63 12.73 -16.15
N GLY A 436 11.48 13.16 -14.89
CA GLY A 436 10.78 12.43 -13.84
C GLY A 436 9.37 13.00 -13.65
N VAL A 437 8.65 12.46 -12.68
CA VAL A 437 7.31 12.95 -12.31
C VAL A 437 7.21 13.22 -10.81
N SER A 438 6.60 14.34 -10.44
CA SER A 438 6.25 14.66 -9.05
C SER A 438 4.83 15.20 -9.01
N TYR A 439 3.95 14.57 -8.21
CA TYR A 439 2.52 14.92 -8.10
C TYR A 439 1.79 15.09 -9.46
N GLY A 440 2.14 14.20 -10.41
CA GLY A 440 1.65 14.18 -11.79
C GLY A 440 2.37 15.15 -12.75
N LEU A 441 3.22 16.06 -12.27
CA LEU A 441 3.94 17.01 -13.10
C LEU A 441 5.27 16.45 -13.61
N GLU A 442 5.45 16.47 -14.92
CA GLU A 442 6.72 16.22 -15.58
C GLU A 442 7.73 17.34 -15.27
N TYR A 443 8.90 16.98 -14.76
CA TYR A 443 10.00 17.92 -14.49
C TYR A 443 11.35 17.35 -14.91
N PRO A 444 12.29 18.19 -15.38
CA PRO A 444 13.62 17.72 -15.78
C PRO A 444 14.43 17.25 -14.56
N LEU A 445 14.96 16.03 -14.62
CA LEU A 445 15.92 15.49 -13.66
C LEU A 445 17.33 15.95 -14.00
N TYR A 446 17.68 15.85 -15.29
CA TYR A 446 18.94 16.28 -15.89
C TYR A 446 18.78 16.38 -17.41
N PHE A 447 19.80 16.87 -18.10
CA PHE A 447 19.87 16.95 -19.55
C PHE A 447 20.87 15.93 -20.09
N ALA A 448 20.38 14.98 -20.88
CA ALA A 448 21.25 14.01 -21.54
C ALA A 448 22.07 14.69 -22.65
N PRO A 449 23.28 14.20 -22.97
CA PRO A 449 24.09 14.74 -24.05
C PRO A 449 23.32 14.86 -25.37
N GLN A 450 23.54 15.93 -26.13
CA GLN A 450 22.86 16.09 -27.42
C GLN A 450 23.24 14.93 -28.36
N GLY A 451 22.25 14.40 -29.08
CA GLY A 451 22.43 13.24 -29.96
C GLY A 451 22.29 11.88 -29.29
N THR A 452 22.04 11.80 -27.97
CA THR A 452 21.68 10.55 -27.27
C THR A 452 20.21 10.53 -26.90
N ALA A 453 19.65 9.34 -26.62
CA ALA A 453 18.29 9.24 -26.09
C ALA A 453 18.17 9.95 -24.73
N PRO A 454 17.07 10.71 -24.47
CA PRO A 454 16.83 11.39 -23.20
C PRO A 454 16.24 10.43 -22.15
N GLU A 455 17.02 9.41 -21.80
CA GLU A 455 16.63 8.40 -20.82
C GLU A 455 17.76 8.12 -19.83
N GLU A 456 17.38 7.83 -18.59
CA GLU A 456 18.28 7.22 -17.62
C GLU A 456 18.18 5.71 -17.77
N HIS A 457 19.32 5.01 -17.68
CA HIS A 457 19.40 3.56 -17.56
C HIS A 457 19.57 3.25 -16.07
N PRO A 458 18.50 2.96 -15.33
CA PRO A 458 18.56 2.84 -13.89
C PRO A 458 19.42 1.64 -13.49
N THR A 459 20.21 1.80 -12.44
CA THR A 459 21.02 0.72 -11.87
C THR A 459 21.04 0.86 -10.34
N LEU A 460 21.46 -0.18 -9.61
CA LEU A 460 21.74 -0.08 -8.18
C LEU A 460 23.04 0.70 -7.87
N ARG A 461 23.71 1.22 -8.90
CA ARG A 461 24.97 1.98 -8.82
C ARG A 461 24.82 3.30 -9.59
N ARG A 462 25.94 3.90 -9.98
CA ARG A 462 25.94 5.09 -10.83
C ARG A 462 25.42 4.74 -12.23
N SER A 463 24.34 5.39 -12.64
CA SER A 463 23.77 5.30 -13.99
C SER A 463 24.52 6.18 -15.00
N ASN A 464 24.05 6.15 -16.25
CA ASN A 464 24.48 7.07 -17.31
C ASN A 464 24.24 8.56 -16.98
N ALA A 465 23.41 8.88 -15.98
CA ALA A 465 23.17 10.25 -15.52
C ALA A 465 24.37 10.88 -14.77
N PHE A 466 25.27 10.08 -14.20
CA PHE A 466 26.33 10.58 -13.30
C PHE A 466 27.26 11.63 -13.95
N GLY A 467 27.65 11.39 -15.21
CA GLY A 467 28.49 12.32 -15.98
C GLY A 467 27.79 13.65 -16.28
N PRO A 468 26.63 13.63 -16.95
CA PRO A 468 25.81 14.82 -17.24
C PRO A 468 25.44 15.63 -16.00
N VAL A 469 24.92 14.99 -14.95
CA VAL A 469 24.60 15.67 -13.68
C VAL A 469 25.85 16.31 -13.06
N GLY A 470 26.99 15.63 -13.11
CA GLY A 470 28.26 16.21 -12.67
C GLY A 470 28.66 17.46 -13.46
N ALA A 471 28.38 17.49 -14.77
CA ALA A 471 28.64 18.66 -15.60
C ALA A 471 27.70 19.83 -15.26
N GLU A 472 26.41 19.56 -15.05
CA GLU A 472 25.43 20.57 -14.60
C GLU A 472 25.82 21.18 -13.25
N CYS A 473 26.19 20.34 -12.27
CA CYS A 473 26.67 20.80 -10.97
C CYS A 473 27.90 21.72 -11.08
N ARG A 474 28.87 21.38 -11.95
CA ARG A 474 30.03 22.24 -12.21
C ARG A 474 29.63 23.55 -12.87
N ALA A 475 28.79 23.51 -13.89
CA ALA A 475 28.32 24.71 -14.59
C ALA A 475 27.55 25.66 -13.66
N ALA A 476 26.69 25.13 -12.78
CA ALA A 476 25.98 25.92 -11.78
C ALA A 476 26.93 26.62 -10.79
N ARG A 477 28.11 26.05 -10.52
CA ARG A 477 29.13 26.62 -9.65
C ARG A 477 30.05 27.62 -10.35
N SER A 478 30.38 27.40 -11.61
CA SER A 478 31.39 28.20 -12.32
C SER A 478 30.82 29.25 -13.28
N VAL A 479 29.58 29.08 -13.74
CA VAL A 479 28.96 29.96 -14.75
C VAL A 479 27.60 30.47 -14.26
N GLY A 480 26.69 29.56 -13.91
CA GLY A 480 25.30 29.84 -13.58
C GLY A 480 24.38 28.74 -14.13
N GLY A 481 23.25 28.53 -13.46
CA GLY A 481 22.27 27.51 -13.83
C GLY A 481 20.84 28.06 -13.81
N VAL A 482 19.97 27.46 -14.63
CA VAL A 482 18.53 27.75 -14.63
C VAL A 482 17.81 26.47 -14.23
N LEU A 483 16.95 26.56 -13.21
CA LEU A 483 16.14 25.46 -12.71
C LEU A 483 14.66 25.73 -13.00
N ASP A 484 13.95 24.73 -13.52
CA ASP A 484 12.48 24.79 -13.57
C ASP A 484 11.89 24.49 -12.19
N ALA A 485 11.46 25.53 -11.47
CA ALA A 485 10.83 25.42 -10.15
C ALA A 485 9.29 25.25 -10.24
N SER A 486 8.74 24.90 -11.40
CA SER A 486 7.30 24.68 -11.58
C SER A 486 6.75 23.57 -10.70
N SER A 487 7.56 22.56 -10.37
CA SER A 487 7.18 21.40 -9.53
C SER A 487 7.00 21.69 -8.06
N PHE A 488 7.44 22.83 -7.54
CA PHE A 488 7.20 23.19 -6.14
C PHE A 488 5.71 23.42 -5.90
N SER A 489 5.19 22.90 -4.78
CA SER A 489 3.89 23.29 -4.25
C SER A 489 3.91 24.78 -3.89
N LYS A 490 2.89 25.51 -4.34
CA LYS A 490 2.77 26.96 -4.15
C LYS A 490 1.39 27.24 -3.58
N TYR A 491 1.36 27.91 -2.42
CA TYR A 491 0.14 28.28 -1.73
C TYR A 491 0.14 29.79 -1.53
N GLU A 492 -1.01 30.44 -1.74
CA GLU A 492 -1.21 31.85 -1.47
C GLU A 492 -2.18 31.99 -0.30
N PHE A 493 -1.79 32.75 0.71
CA PHE A 493 -2.62 33.07 1.87
C PHE A 493 -2.87 34.57 1.86
N ALA A 494 -4.13 35.00 1.78
CA ALA A 494 -4.46 36.41 1.70
C ALA A 494 -5.58 36.79 2.67
N GLY A 495 -5.63 38.06 3.04
CA GLY A 495 -6.67 38.66 3.88
C GLY A 495 -6.17 39.04 5.29
N PRO A 496 -7.02 39.75 6.06
CA PRO A 496 -6.61 40.40 7.31
C PRO A 496 -6.14 39.42 8.40
N ALA A 497 -6.53 38.15 8.31
CA ALA A 497 -6.16 37.11 9.27
C ALA A 497 -4.95 36.26 8.82
N ALA A 498 -4.49 36.38 7.56
CA ALA A 498 -3.49 35.48 6.97
C ALA A 498 -2.24 35.36 7.84
N ARG A 499 -1.66 36.50 8.23
CA ARG A 499 -0.47 36.55 9.08
C ARG A 499 -0.69 35.89 10.44
N SER A 500 -1.77 36.22 11.13
CA SER A 500 -2.09 35.64 12.45
C SER A 500 -2.41 34.13 12.42
N SER A 501 -2.91 33.64 11.29
CA SER A 501 -3.17 32.21 11.08
C SER A 501 -1.88 31.45 10.81
N LEU A 502 -1.03 31.98 9.93
CA LEU A 502 0.28 31.40 9.64
C LEU A 502 1.22 31.41 10.86
N ASP A 503 1.17 32.46 11.69
CA ASP A 503 1.97 32.56 12.92
C ASP A 503 1.60 31.49 13.97
N ARG A 504 0.40 30.91 13.86
CA ARG A 504 -0.04 29.77 14.68
C ARG A 504 0.30 28.41 14.09
N LEU A 505 0.44 28.32 12.77
CA LEU A 505 0.74 27.08 12.05
C LEU A 505 2.24 26.81 11.93
N LEU A 506 3.04 27.88 11.83
CA LEU A 506 4.48 27.80 11.56
C LEU A 506 5.28 28.11 12.83
N ALA A 507 6.35 27.36 13.04
CA ALA A 507 7.18 27.50 14.25
C ALA A 507 8.16 28.67 14.18
N GLY A 508 8.44 29.18 12.98
CA GLY A 508 9.35 30.31 12.77
C GLY A 508 8.61 31.65 12.71
N ARG A 509 9.24 32.72 13.20
CA ARG A 509 8.72 34.09 13.02
C ARG A 509 8.46 34.37 11.54
N LEU A 510 7.30 34.89 11.19
CA LEU A 510 7.00 35.24 9.80
C LEU A 510 7.88 36.41 9.28
N PRO A 511 8.26 36.41 8.00
CA PRO A 511 8.96 37.54 7.38
C PRO A 511 8.11 38.82 7.39
N THR A 512 8.76 39.97 7.30
CA THR A 512 8.10 41.25 7.00
C THR A 512 7.92 41.41 5.47
N PRO A 513 7.07 42.34 5.00
CA PRO A 513 6.86 42.55 3.57
C PRO A 513 8.17 42.72 2.79
N GLY A 514 8.25 42.05 1.63
CA GLY A 514 9.44 42.01 0.77
C GLY A 514 10.56 41.08 1.27
N ARG A 515 10.32 40.28 2.31
CA ARG A 515 11.29 39.30 2.84
C ARG A 515 10.82 37.86 2.65
N ILE A 516 11.79 36.95 2.66
CA ILE A 516 11.63 35.50 2.54
C ILE A 516 12.27 34.80 3.73
N ARG A 517 11.67 33.70 4.19
CA ARG A 517 12.22 32.86 5.27
C ARG A 517 11.77 31.41 5.12
N LEU A 518 12.65 30.47 5.46
CA LEU A 518 12.27 29.07 5.67
C LEU A 518 11.71 28.89 7.08
N THR A 519 10.50 28.35 7.18
CA THR A 519 9.78 28.18 8.45
C THR A 519 9.24 26.77 8.57
N PRO A 520 9.65 25.99 9.59
CA PRO A 520 9.10 24.67 9.86
C PRO A 520 7.62 24.73 10.24
N MET A 521 6.88 23.68 9.90
CA MET A 521 5.54 23.39 10.37
C MET A 521 5.62 22.19 11.32
N LEU A 522 5.10 22.37 12.54
CA LEU A 522 5.14 21.34 13.57
C LEU A 522 3.73 20.86 13.89
N ALA A 523 3.62 19.56 14.16
CA ALA A 523 2.42 18.99 14.73
C ALA A 523 2.30 19.38 16.22
N PRO A 524 1.13 19.27 16.86
CA PRO A 524 0.95 19.58 18.27
C PRO A 524 1.93 18.86 19.21
N SER A 525 2.42 17.67 18.84
CA SER A 525 3.45 16.95 19.58
C SER A 525 4.87 17.52 19.46
N GLY A 526 5.09 18.50 18.58
CA GLY A 526 6.40 19.05 18.24
C GLY A 526 7.13 18.29 17.12
N ARG A 527 6.52 17.25 16.52
CA ARG A 527 7.09 16.55 15.36
C ARG A 527 7.06 17.43 14.11
N LEU A 528 8.10 17.31 13.27
CA LEU A 528 8.17 18.01 12.00
C LEU A 528 7.17 17.43 11.00
N MET A 529 6.22 18.25 10.54
CA MET A 529 5.30 17.88 9.44
C MET A 529 5.90 18.21 8.07
N GLY A 530 6.76 19.24 8.04
CA GLY A 530 7.42 19.74 6.85
C GLY A 530 7.91 21.17 7.08
N ASP A 531 8.35 21.82 6.02
CA ASP A 531 8.74 23.22 6.04
C ASP A 531 8.18 23.97 4.83
N LEU A 532 7.96 25.26 5.02
CA LEU A 532 7.53 26.17 3.96
C LEU A 532 8.56 27.29 3.82
N THR A 533 8.90 27.61 2.58
CA THR A 533 9.55 28.88 2.28
C THR A 533 8.46 29.95 2.20
N THR A 534 8.37 30.80 3.21
CA THR A 534 7.40 31.89 3.29
C THR A 534 7.96 33.15 2.65
N ILE A 535 7.20 33.73 1.72
CA ILE A 535 7.49 35.02 1.08
C ILE A 535 6.36 35.96 1.46
N CYS A 536 6.65 37.03 2.20
CA CYS A 536 5.62 38.02 2.56
C CYS A 536 5.56 39.09 1.47
N LEU A 537 4.45 39.12 0.72
CA LEU A 537 4.23 40.07 -0.36
C LEU A 537 3.65 41.38 0.18
N ALA A 538 2.77 41.28 1.17
CA ALA A 538 2.17 42.39 1.91
C ALA A 538 1.81 41.96 3.34
N GLU A 539 1.40 42.88 4.21
CA GLU A 539 0.97 42.52 5.58
C GLU A 539 -0.21 41.54 5.60
N ASP A 540 -1.06 41.59 4.58
CA ASP A 540 -2.22 40.75 4.38
C ASP A 540 -2.03 39.68 3.28
N ARG A 541 -0.78 39.42 2.82
CA ARG A 541 -0.49 38.47 1.74
C ARG A 541 0.88 37.80 1.80
#